data_AF-Q9C483-F1
#
_entry.id   AF-Q9C483-F1
#
_cell.length_a   1.000
_cell.length_b   1.000
_cell.length_c   1.000
_cell.angle_alpha   90.00
_cell.angle_beta   90.00
_cell.angle_gamma   90.00
#
_symmetry.space_group_name_H-M   'P 1'
#
loop_
_entity.id
_entity.type
_entity.pdbx_description
1 polymer ?
#
loop_
_entity_poly.entity_id
_entity_poly.type
_entity_poly.pdbx_seq_one_letter_code
_entity_poly.pdbx_strand_id
1 'polypeptide(L)'
;ICEELKNADERFSVNEKVKEICGAGDDTKRDGKCTGLKAKVEKELGTFDTELEDELGKLKDENCKKHEEKCILLEETNHEDIKEKCVELREKCYELKRKKVAEELLLRALGGDVKDNECKEKVKAVCSVLSRESEELMTFCLNPDETCGELKTKLGEVCKPLETELNEKSS
;
A
#
# COMPACT_ATOMS: atom_id res chain seq x y z
N ILE A 1 9.16 -18.36 30.76
CA ILE A 1 9.98 -18.25 29.54
C ILE A 1 11.48 -18.50 29.80
N CYS A 2 12.28 -17.55 30.32
CA CYS A 2 13.75 -17.79 30.43
C CYS A 2 14.15 -18.87 31.44
N GLU A 3 13.43 -19.03 32.55
CA GLU A 3 13.66 -20.16 33.47
C GLU A 3 13.29 -21.52 32.85
N GLU A 4 12.17 -21.58 32.13
CA GLU A 4 11.76 -22.80 31.43
C GLU A 4 12.75 -23.17 30.32
N LEU A 5 13.29 -22.16 29.61
CA LEU A 5 14.34 -22.33 28.62
C LEU A 5 15.64 -22.85 29.24
N LYS A 6 16.01 -22.37 30.43
CA LYS A 6 17.17 -22.88 31.17
C LYS A 6 17.03 -24.37 31.48
N ASN A 7 15.86 -24.77 31.98
CA ASN A 7 15.56 -26.17 32.27
C ASN A 7 15.50 -27.03 30.99
N ALA A 8 15.04 -26.46 29.87
CA ALA A 8 15.01 -27.14 28.58
C ALA A 8 16.41 -27.32 27.96
N ASP A 9 17.32 -26.35 28.16
CA ASP A 9 18.68 -26.40 27.63
C ASP A 9 19.46 -27.61 28.16
N GLU A 10 19.23 -27.98 29.41
CA GLU A 10 19.81 -29.16 30.05
C GLU A 10 19.43 -30.48 29.34
N ARG A 11 18.34 -30.49 28.56
CA ARG A 11 17.81 -31.70 27.90
C ARG A 11 17.85 -31.65 26.39
N PHE A 12 17.75 -30.47 25.79
CA PHE A 12 17.49 -30.30 24.36
C PHE A 12 18.44 -29.35 23.64
N SER A 13 19.46 -28.80 24.32
CA SER A 13 20.42 -27.84 23.74
C SER A 13 19.73 -26.71 22.96
N VAL A 14 19.23 -25.73 23.71
CA VAL A 14 18.56 -24.53 23.19
C VAL A 14 19.47 -23.76 22.23
N ASN A 15 18.89 -23.04 21.27
CA ASN A 15 19.64 -22.22 20.33
C ASN A 15 20.44 -21.11 21.05
N GLU A 16 21.70 -20.93 20.67
CA GLU A 16 22.60 -19.94 21.30
C GLU A 16 22.07 -18.50 21.26
N LYS A 17 21.36 -18.10 20.20
CA LYS A 17 20.72 -16.76 20.15
C LYS A 17 19.64 -16.59 21.20
N VAL A 18 18.92 -17.67 21.53
CA VAL A 18 17.86 -17.64 22.56
C VAL A 18 18.49 -17.58 23.95
N LYS A 19 19.56 -18.35 24.20
CA LYS A 19 20.34 -18.24 25.45
C LYS A 19 20.91 -16.84 25.63
N GLU A 20 21.40 -16.29 24.54
CA GLU A 20 21.94 -14.95 24.48
C GLU A 20 20.88 -13.90 24.90
N ILE A 21 19.64 -14.01 24.42
CA ILE A 21 18.53 -13.13 24.80
C ILE A 21 18.19 -13.27 26.30
N CYS A 22 18.20 -14.50 26.83
CA CYS A 22 17.98 -14.76 28.25
C CYS A 22 19.20 -14.45 29.16
N GLY A 23 20.19 -13.72 28.65
CA GLY A 23 21.35 -13.28 29.43
C GLY A 23 22.25 -14.40 29.92
N ALA A 24 22.14 -15.62 29.37
CA ALA A 24 22.83 -16.81 29.86
C ALA A 24 22.62 -17.07 31.37
N GLY A 25 21.44 -16.73 31.90
CA GLY A 25 21.10 -16.91 33.32
C GLY A 25 21.46 -15.74 34.23
N ASP A 26 21.95 -14.63 33.67
CA ASP A 26 22.14 -13.36 34.36
C ASP A 26 20.97 -12.42 34.04
N ASP A 27 20.12 -12.19 35.04
CA ASP A 27 18.93 -11.35 34.91
C ASP A 27 19.27 -9.90 34.56
N THR A 28 20.40 -9.37 35.04
CA THR A 28 20.80 -7.99 34.73
C THR A 28 21.17 -7.87 33.25
N LYS A 29 21.86 -8.88 32.69
CA LYS A 29 22.17 -8.93 31.24
C LYS A 29 20.93 -9.12 30.39
N ARG A 30 20.01 -9.99 30.82
CA ARG A 30 18.71 -10.19 30.17
C ARG A 30 17.93 -8.87 30.12
N ASP A 31 17.78 -8.21 31.26
CA ASP A 31 17.01 -6.97 31.38
C ASP A 31 17.64 -5.84 30.57
N GLY A 32 18.98 -5.75 30.54
CA GLY A 32 19.72 -4.85 29.66
C GLY A 32 19.46 -5.11 28.18
N LYS A 33 19.38 -6.37 27.74
CA LYS A 33 19.04 -6.74 26.36
C LYS A 33 17.59 -6.44 26.01
N CYS A 34 16.65 -6.76 26.90
CA CYS A 34 15.25 -6.43 26.71
C CYS A 34 15.06 -4.91 26.59
N THR A 35 15.71 -4.13 27.45
CA THR A 35 15.67 -2.67 27.38
C THR A 35 16.28 -2.13 26.09
N GLY A 36 17.44 -2.67 25.68
CA GLY A 36 18.08 -2.29 24.42
C GLY A 36 17.27 -2.65 23.18
N LEU A 37 16.61 -3.81 23.17
CA LEU A 37 15.68 -4.22 22.12
C LEU A 37 14.45 -3.32 22.10
N LYS A 38 13.86 -3.05 23.27
CA LYS A 38 12.73 -2.13 23.41
C LYS A 38 13.04 -0.75 22.82
N ALA A 39 14.19 -0.17 23.18
CA ALA A 39 14.61 1.12 22.65
C ALA A 39 14.81 1.12 21.12
N LYS A 40 15.31 0.01 20.54
CA LYS A 40 15.41 -0.15 19.09
C LYS A 40 14.04 -0.20 18.43
N VAL A 41 13.13 -1.00 18.99
CA VAL A 41 11.74 -1.11 18.50
C VAL A 41 11.05 0.24 18.57
N GLU A 42 11.12 0.96 19.70
CA GLU A 42 10.54 2.29 19.84
C GLU A 42 11.09 3.29 18.82
N LYS A 43 12.40 3.23 18.53
CA LYS A 43 13.02 4.08 17.50
C LYS A 43 12.54 3.75 16.08
N GLU A 44 12.46 2.47 15.73
CA GLU A 44 11.95 2.02 14.43
C GLU A 44 10.48 2.40 14.26
N LEU A 45 9.68 2.25 15.31
CA LEU A 45 8.27 2.66 15.34
C LEU A 45 8.12 4.17 15.15
N GLY A 46 8.88 4.99 15.89
CA GLY A 46 8.84 6.45 15.72
C GLY A 46 9.26 6.89 14.32
N THR A 47 10.25 6.21 13.73
CA THR A 47 10.67 6.48 12.35
C THR A 47 9.56 6.12 11.36
N PHE A 48 8.94 4.96 11.54
CA PHE A 48 7.85 4.51 10.69
C PHE A 48 6.60 5.38 10.82
N ASP A 49 6.31 5.89 12.01
CA ASP A 49 5.18 6.80 12.25
C ASP A 49 5.33 8.10 11.45
N THR A 50 6.54 8.68 11.42
CA THR A 50 6.84 9.84 10.56
C THR A 50 6.77 9.48 9.07
N GLU A 51 7.28 8.31 8.66
CA GLU A 51 7.15 7.84 7.28
C GLU A 51 5.67 7.74 6.85
N LEU A 52 4.80 7.22 7.72
CA LEU A 52 3.36 7.09 7.45
C LEU A 52 2.68 8.46 7.30
N GLU A 53 2.97 9.41 8.19
CA GLU A 53 2.40 10.76 8.10
C GLU A 53 2.77 11.45 6.78
N ASP A 54 4.04 11.36 6.38
CA ASP A 54 4.53 11.95 5.14
C ASP A 54 3.89 11.31 3.90
N GLU A 55 3.71 9.98 3.91
CA GLU A 55 3.13 9.24 2.79
C GLU A 55 1.61 9.43 2.68
N LEU A 56 0.87 9.48 3.79
CA LEU A 56 -0.58 9.68 3.76
C LEU A 56 -1.01 10.98 3.04
N GLY A 57 -0.12 11.98 2.99
CA GLY A 57 -0.34 13.24 2.26
C GLY A 57 0.04 13.20 0.77
N LYS A 58 0.79 12.18 0.31
CA LYS A 58 1.34 12.10 -1.06
C LYS A 58 1.23 10.70 -1.68
N LEU A 59 0.34 9.88 -1.13
CA LEU A 59 0.30 8.45 -1.39
C LEU A 59 0.14 8.15 -2.88
N LYS A 60 1.02 7.28 -3.37
CA LYS A 60 0.96 6.72 -4.72
C LYS A 60 0.81 5.21 -4.64
N ASP A 61 0.18 4.63 -5.66
CA ASP A 61 -0.02 3.18 -5.80
C ASP A 61 1.29 2.38 -5.59
N GLU A 62 2.42 2.89 -6.11
CA GLU A 62 3.75 2.28 -5.96
C GLU A 62 4.24 2.19 -4.50
N ASN A 63 3.82 3.13 -3.65
CA ASN A 63 4.24 3.21 -2.26
C ASN A 63 3.39 2.35 -1.33
N CYS A 64 2.20 1.92 -1.78
CA CYS A 64 1.27 1.14 -0.97
C CYS A 64 1.88 -0.17 -0.46
N LYS A 65 2.52 -0.95 -1.34
CA LYS A 65 3.02 -2.29 -0.98
C LYS A 65 4.03 -2.26 0.17
N LYS A 66 4.96 -1.31 0.14
CA LYS A 66 6.03 -1.18 1.16
C LYS A 66 5.44 -0.92 2.55
N HIS A 67 4.44 -0.04 2.64
CA HIS A 67 3.87 0.39 3.91
C HIS A 67 2.79 -0.59 4.41
N GLU A 68 2.03 -1.23 3.50
CA GLU A 68 1.11 -2.33 3.82
C GLU A 68 1.83 -3.48 4.54
N GLU A 69 3.01 -3.90 4.06
CA GLU A 69 3.80 -4.98 4.68
C GLU A 69 4.23 -4.67 6.13
N LYS A 70 4.73 -3.44 6.37
CA LYS A 70 5.08 -3.01 7.74
C LYS A 70 3.83 -2.91 8.63
N CYS A 71 2.73 -2.38 8.11
CA CYS A 71 1.49 -2.26 8.85
C CYS A 71 0.93 -3.60 9.32
N ILE A 72 1.03 -4.66 8.50
CA ILE A 72 0.61 -6.02 8.90
C ILE A 72 1.38 -6.50 10.14
N LEU A 73 2.69 -6.23 10.23
CA LEU A 73 3.49 -6.60 11.40
C LEU A 73 3.08 -5.82 12.66
N LEU A 74 2.41 -4.68 12.49
CA LEU A 74 2.07 -3.75 13.56
C LEU A 74 0.58 -3.78 13.96
N GLU A 75 -0.24 -4.58 13.28
CA GLU A 75 -1.70 -4.69 13.53
C GLU A 75 -2.03 -5.12 14.98
N GLU A 76 -1.17 -5.94 15.58
CA GLU A 76 -1.31 -6.46 16.95
C GLU A 76 -0.55 -5.64 17.99
N THR A 77 0.01 -4.49 17.62
CA THR A 77 0.75 -3.67 18.58
C THR A 77 -0.19 -2.84 19.46
N ASN A 78 0.31 -2.44 20.63
CA ASN A 78 -0.38 -1.51 21.53
C ASN A 78 -0.20 -0.03 21.11
N HIS A 79 0.28 0.24 19.90
CA HIS A 79 0.47 1.58 19.37
C HIS A 79 -0.76 2.01 18.58
N GLU A 80 -1.79 2.49 19.28
CA GLU A 80 -3.09 2.84 18.68
C GLU A 80 -2.96 3.86 17.54
N ASP A 81 -2.12 4.89 17.70
CA ASP A 81 -1.90 5.92 16.66
C ASP A 81 -1.36 5.32 15.35
N ILE A 82 -0.36 4.43 15.45
CA ILE A 82 0.23 3.75 14.28
C ILE A 82 -0.79 2.81 13.65
N LYS A 83 -1.58 2.13 14.48
CA LYS A 83 -2.63 1.22 14.01
C LYS A 83 -3.69 1.97 13.21
N GLU A 84 -4.14 3.12 13.70
CA GLU A 84 -5.12 3.97 12.98
C GLU A 84 -4.57 4.46 11.65
N LYS A 85 -3.34 5.00 11.64
CA LYS A 85 -2.65 5.43 10.41
C LYS A 85 -2.47 4.29 9.41
N CYS A 86 -2.19 3.08 9.89
CA CYS A 86 -2.09 1.89 9.05
C CYS A 86 -3.43 1.48 8.42
N VAL A 87 -4.54 1.60 9.16
CA VAL A 87 -5.89 1.38 8.62
C VAL A 87 -6.19 2.42 7.54
N GLU A 88 -5.96 3.71 7.83
CA GLU A 88 -6.18 4.80 6.86
C GLU A 88 -5.36 4.60 5.59
N LEU A 89 -4.08 4.27 5.73
CA LEU A 89 -3.19 3.97 4.61
C LEU A 89 -3.76 2.84 3.74
N ARG A 90 -4.19 1.74 4.37
CA ARG A 90 -4.71 0.58 3.68
C ARG A 90 -6.00 0.91 2.92
N GLU A 91 -6.90 1.68 3.52
CA GLU A 91 -8.12 2.15 2.87
C GLU A 91 -7.81 3.02 1.64
N LYS A 92 -6.95 4.02 1.79
CA LYS A 92 -6.50 4.86 0.67
C LYS A 92 -5.82 4.05 -0.42
N CYS A 93 -4.99 3.07 -0.06
CA CYS A 93 -4.36 2.16 -1.02
C CYS A 93 -5.38 1.33 -1.79
N TYR A 94 -6.42 0.82 -1.15
CA TYR A 94 -7.51 0.12 -1.83
C TYR A 94 -8.30 1.06 -2.74
N GLU A 95 -8.62 2.27 -2.29
CA GLU A 95 -9.31 3.28 -3.11
C GLU A 95 -8.51 3.59 -4.38
N LEU A 96 -7.21 3.86 -4.26
CA LEU A 96 -6.32 4.11 -5.40
C LEU A 96 -6.31 2.94 -6.40
N LYS A 97 -6.18 1.71 -5.89
CA LYS A 97 -6.18 0.49 -6.72
C LYS A 97 -7.53 0.32 -7.44
N ARG A 98 -8.66 0.52 -6.75
CA ARG A 98 -10.01 0.42 -7.37
C ARG A 98 -10.26 1.53 -8.39
N LYS A 99 -9.83 2.77 -8.09
CA LYS A 99 -9.93 3.89 -9.03
C LYS A 99 -9.17 3.60 -10.31
N LYS A 100 -7.94 3.10 -10.20
CA LYS A 100 -7.11 2.71 -11.36
C LYS A 100 -7.78 1.63 -12.22
N VAL A 101 -8.36 0.60 -11.58
CA VAL A 101 -9.10 -0.45 -12.30
C VAL A 101 -10.33 0.12 -13.01
N ALA A 102 -11.08 1.02 -12.37
CA ALA A 102 -12.22 1.70 -12.98
C ALA A 102 -11.81 2.57 -14.18
N GLU A 103 -10.71 3.32 -14.07
CA GLU A 103 -10.12 4.09 -15.18
C GLU A 103 -9.75 3.19 -16.36
N GLU A 104 -9.04 2.08 -16.12
CA GLU A 104 -8.63 1.12 -17.15
C GLU A 104 -9.83 0.45 -17.83
N LEU A 105 -10.87 0.11 -17.07
CA LEU A 105 -12.12 -0.43 -17.60
C LEU A 105 -12.82 0.57 -18.51
N LEU A 106 -12.93 1.83 -18.09
CA LEU A 106 -13.52 2.90 -18.90
C LEU A 106 -12.69 3.14 -20.18
N LEU A 107 -11.36 3.21 -20.08
CA LEU A 107 -10.48 3.33 -21.25
C LEU A 107 -10.69 2.18 -22.24
N ARG A 108 -10.81 0.94 -21.75
CA ARG A 108 -11.07 -0.21 -22.62
C ARG A 108 -12.46 -0.15 -23.26
N ALA A 109 -13.47 0.26 -22.50
CA ALA A 109 -14.85 0.35 -23.00
C ALA A 109 -15.01 1.48 -24.03
N LEU A 110 -14.31 2.60 -23.86
CA LEU A 110 -14.33 3.75 -24.77
C LEU A 110 -13.36 3.60 -25.96
N GLY A 111 -12.29 2.81 -25.79
CA GLY A 111 -11.28 2.62 -26.82
C GLY A 111 -10.61 3.93 -27.27
N GLY A 112 -10.46 4.12 -28.58
CA GLY A 112 -9.87 5.33 -29.17
C GLY A 112 -10.75 6.59 -29.05
N ASP A 113 -12.01 6.44 -28.64
CA ASP A 113 -13.02 7.49 -28.68
C ASP A 113 -12.88 8.53 -27.56
N VAL A 114 -11.99 8.28 -26.61
CA VAL A 114 -11.61 9.23 -25.55
C VAL A 114 -11.01 10.52 -26.13
N LYS A 115 -10.50 10.49 -27.37
CA LYS A 115 -9.95 11.67 -28.07
C LYS A 115 -11.04 12.54 -28.70
N ASP A 116 -12.29 12.07 -28.77
CA ASP A 116 -13.35 12.65 -29.57
C ASP A 116 -14.26 13.60 -28.78
N ASN A 117 -14.95 14.50 -29.49
CA ASN A 117 -15.99 15.36 -28.92
C ASN A 117 -17.21 14.55 -28.41
N GLU A 118 -17.32 13.28 -28.81
CA GLU A 118 -18.35 12.33 -28.39
C GLU A 118 -18.06 11.59 -27.08
N CYS A 119 -16.90 11.79 -26.44
CA CYS A 119 -16.50 11.05 -25.24
C CYS A 119 -17.59 11.07 -24.16
N LYS A 120 -18.26 12.21 -23.95
CA LYS A 120 -19.32 12.36 -22.93
C LYS A 120 -20.51 11.42 -23.17
N GLU A 121 -20.98 11.34 -24.41
CA GLU A 121 -22.13 10.50 -24.77
C GLU A 121 -21.77 9.01 -24.65
N LYS A 122 -20.54 8.65 -25.02
CA LYS A 122 -20.03 7.29 -24.88
C LYS A 122 -19.83 6.90 -23.41
N VAL A 123 -19.30 7.82 -22.58
CA VAL A 123 -19.23 7.62 -21.12
C VAL A 123 -20.64 7.37 -20.57
N LYS A 124 -21.64 8.20 -20.90
CA LYS A 124 -23.03 7.96 -20.47
C LYS A 124 -23.55 6.58 -20.91
N ALA A 125 -23.27 6.17 -22.15
CA ALA A 125 -23.68 4.88 -22.65
C ALA A 125 -23.03 3.72 -21.87
N VAL A 126 -21.71 3.79 -21.65
CA VAL A 126 -20.97 2.80 -20.84
C VAL A 126 -21.48 2.79 -19.40
N CYS A 127 -21.73 3.96 -18.82
CA CYS A 127 -22.23 4.14 -17.46
C CYS A 127 -23.63 3.56 -17.24
N SER A 128 -24.47 3.51 -18.27
CA SER A 128 -25.78 2.84 -18.17
C SER A 128 -25.66 1.36 -17.82
N VAL A 129 -24.51 0.74 -18.11
CA VAL A 129 -24.19 -0.67 -17.82
C VAL A 129 -23.27 -0.78 -16.60
N LEU A 130 -22.19 0.00 -16.55
CA LEU A 130 -21.10 -0.20 -15.59
C LEU A 130 -21.20 0.61 -14.28
N SER A 131 -22.07 1.62 -14.20
CA SER A 131 -22.12 2.52 -13.03
C SER A 131 -22.41 1.83 -11.70
N ARG A 132 -22.99 0.63 -11.73
CA ARG A 132 -23.36 -0.13 -10.53
C ARG A 132 -22.31 -1.15 -10.10
N GLU A 133 -21.24 -1.31 -10.87
CA GLU A 133 -20.20 -2.31 -10.62
C GLU A 133 -19.22 -1.85 -9.53
N SER A 134 -19.01 -0.54 -9.36
CA SER A 134 -18.25 0.01 -8.24
C SER A 134 -18.59 1.46 -7.94
N GLU A 135 -18.26 1.92 -6.73
CA GLU A 135 -18.41 3.32 -6.31
C GLU A 135 -17.51 4.25 -7.12
N GLU A 136 -16.30 3.79 -7.49
CA GLU A 136 -15.38 4.55 -8.35
C GLU A 136 -15.96 4.73 -9.77
N LEU A 137 -16.54 3.67 -10.35
CA LEU A 137 -17.22 3.77 -11.64
C LEU A 137 -18.43 4.68 -11.54
N MET A 138 -19.23 4.57 -10.48
CA MET A 138 -20.35 5.48 -10.24
C MET A 138 -19.88 6.94 -10.21
N THR A 139 -18.77 7.22 -9.55
CA THR A 139 -18.19 8.57 -9.43
C THR A 139 -17.80 9.13 -10.80
N PHE A 140 -17.08 8.36 -11.61
CA PHE A 140 -16.77 8.73 -13.00
C PHE A 140 -18.05 8.99 -13.81
N CYS A 141 -19.06 8.14 -13.63
CA CYS A 141 -20.31 8.25 -14.35
C CYS A 141 -21.15 9.47 -14.00
N LEU A 142 -21.01 10.01 -12.77
CA LEU A 142 -21.71 11.23 -12.34
C LEU A 142 -21.13 12.49 -12.99
N ASN A 143 -19.83 12.49 -13.31
CA ASN A 143 -19.14 13.62 -13.92
C ASN A 143 -18.47 13.23 -15.26
N PRO A 144 -19.25 13.06 -16.36
CA PRO A 144 -18.69 12.66 -17.66
C PRO A 144 -17.65 13.64 -18.21
N ASP A 145 -17.81 14.93 -17.93
CA ASP A 145 -16.92 15.99 -18.43
C ASP A 145 -15.51 15.88 -17.83
N GLU A 146 -15.45 15.75 -16.51
CA GLU A 146 -14.22 15.54 -15.75
C GLU A 146 -13.58 14.21 -16.13
N THR A 147 -14.38 13.13 -16.15
CA THR A 147 -13.94 11.79 -16.55
C THR A 147 -13.29 11.80 -17.93
N CYS A 148 -13.92 12.41 -18.93
CA CYS A 148 -13.32 12.50 -20.26
C CYS A 148 -11.98 13.26 -20.27
N GLY A 149 -11.84 14.30 -19.43
CA GLY A 149 -10.59 15.04 -19.27
C GLY A 149 -9.48 14.19 -18.63
N GLU A 150 -9.79 13.47 -17.56
CA GLU A 150 -8.87 12.56 -16.88
C GLU A 150 -8.44 11.42 -17.81
N LEU A 151 -9.40 10.75 -18.46
CA LEU A 151 -9.13 9.65 -19.38
C LEU A 151 -8.29 10.09 -20.58
N LYS A 152 -8.53 11.28 -21.12
CA LYS A 152 -7.72 11.85 -22.22
C LYS A 152 -6.28 12.13 -21.79
N THR A 153 -6.10 12.63 -20.58
CA THR A 153 -4.77 12.86 -20.00
C THR A 153 -4.04 11.54 -19.83
N LYS A 154 -4.70 10.54 -19.23
CA LYS A 154 -4.16 9.20 -19.01
C LYS A 154 -3.79 8.50 -20.31
N LEU A 155 -4.66 8.56 -21.31
CA LEU A 155 -4.38 8.02 -22.64
C LEU A 155 -3.14 8.68 -23.24
N GLY A 156 -2.96 9.99 -23.05
CA GLY A 156 -1.75 10.70 -23.47
C GLY A 156 -0.48 10.24 -22.74
N GLU A 157 -0.55 10.00 -21.43
CA GLU A 157 0.56 9.50 -20.61
C GLU A 157 0.97 8.08 -20.99
N VAL A 158 0.01 7.21 -21.32
CA VAL A 158 0.26 5.80 -21.65
C VAL A 158 0.66 5.65 -23.12
N CYS A 159 -0.02 6.31 -24.06
CA CYS A 159 0.23 6.12 -25.49
C CYS A 159 1.49 6.83 -25.98
N LYS A 160 1.86 8.02 -25.46
CA LYS A 160 3.04 8.74 -25.98
C LYS A 160 4.35 7.96 -25.79
N PRO A 161 4.65 7.35 -24.63
CA PRO A 161 5.84 6.52 -24.48
C PRO A 161 5.81 5.31 -25.43
N LEU A 162 4.65 4.65 -25.56
CA LEU A 162 4.47 3.51 -26.45
C LEU A 162 4.68 3.88 -27.93
N GLU A 163 4.17 5.03 -28.37
CA GLU A 163 4.40 5.54 -29.73
C GLU A 163 5.90 5.74 -29.99
N THR A 164 6.65 6.33 -29.05
CA THR A 164 8.11 6.50 -29.16
C THR A 164 8.82 5.15 -29.27
N GLU A 165 8.51 4.19 -28.39
CA GLU A 165 9.14 2.86 -28.41
C GLU A 165 8.84 2.09 -29.70
N LEU A 166 7.61 2.21 -30.23
CA LEU A 166 7.22 1.57 -31.49
C LEU A 166 7.98 2.17 -32.68
N ASN A 167 8.15 3.50 -32.70
CA ASN A 167 8.88 4.21 -33.75
C ASN A 167 10.39 3.90 -33.71
N GLU A 168 10.97 3.73 -32.52
CA GLU A 168 12.37 3.32 -32.36
C GLU A 168 12.63 1.89 -32.83
N LYS A 169 11.69 0.95 -32.61
CA LYS A 169 11.81 -0.45 -33.03
C LYS A 169 11.51 -0.71 -34.51
N SER A 170 10.95 0.27 -35.21
CA SER A 170 10.61 0.18 -36.64
C SER A 170 11.62 0.89 -37.55
N SER A 171 12.72 1.39 -36.98
CA SER A 171 13.90 1.94 -37.67
C SER A 171 15.09 0.99 -37.58
#